data_AF-A0A8T3R6X6-F1
#
_entry.id   AF-A0A8T3R6X6-F1
#
_cell.length_a   1.000
_cell.length_b   1.000
_cell.length_c   1.000
_cell.angle_alpha   90.00
_cell.angle_beta   90.00
_cell.angle_gamma   90.00
#
_symmetry.space_group_name_H-M   'P 1'
#
loop_
_entity.id
_entity.type
_entity.pdbx_description
1 polymer ?
#
loop_
_entity_poly.entity_id
_entity_poly.type
_entity_poly.pdbx_seq_one_letter_code
_entity_poly.pdbx_strand_id
1 'polypeptide(L)'
;MAAASPIIAPEALHARLGSDDLRIVDVRWVLGSPSAGRTAFDAGHIPGAIFLDLDTDLVAAEGPGRHPLPPVETFVARLEAVEIGVEHDVVVYDDAGGTTAARLWWMLDDLGHQQVRVLDGGLAAW
;
A
#
# COMPACT_ATOMS: atom_id res chain seq x y z
N MET A 1 -10.29 22.69 -6.62
CA MET A 1 -9.01 22.01 -6.86
C MET A 1 -9.34 20.69 -7.54
N ALA A 2 -8.79 20.40 -8.72
CA ALA A 2 -8.94 19.06 -9.28
C ALA A 2 -8.22 18.05 -8.36
N ALA A 3 -8.89 16.96 -8.01
CA ALA A 3 -8.26 15.89 -7.25
C ALA A 3 -7.07 15.34 -8.05
N ALA A 4 -5.94 15.10 -7.39
CA ALA A 4 -4.81 14.41 -8.02
C ALA A 4 -5.28 13.03 -8.52
N SER A 5 -4.73 12.57 -9.65
CA SER A 5 -5.03 11.23 -10.16
C SER A 5 -4.69 10.18 -9.09
N PRO A 6 -5.60 9.23 -8.77
CA PRO A 6 -5.31 8.15 -7.82
C PRO A 6 -4.38 7.08 -8.41
N ILE A 7 -3.96 7.23 -9.67
CA ILE A 7 -3.08 6.31 -10.38
C ILE A 7 -1.78 7.02 -10.78
N ILE A 8 -0.65 6.32 -10.68
CA ILE A 8 0.68 6.76 -11.13
C ILE A 8 1.27 5.76 -12.13
N ALA A 9 1.82 6.26 -13.24
CA ALA A 9 2.51 5.42 -14.23
C ALA A 9 3.89 4.96 -13.72
N PRO A 10 4.40 3.78 -14.14
CA PRO A 10 5.71 3.28 -13.74
C PRO A 10 6.85 4.27 -13.99
N GLU A 11 6.86 4.97 -15.13
CA GLU A 11 7.92 5.92 -15.47
C GLU A 11 7.92 7.13 -14.53
N ALA A 12 6.73 7.57 -14.11
CA ALA A 12 6.57 8.68 -13.16
C ALA A 12 7.00 8.28 -11.74
N LEU A 13 6.75 7.04 -11.33
CA LEU A 13 7.29 6.50 -10.07
C LEU A 13 8.82 6.35 -10.15
N HIS A 14 9.34 5.83 -11.26
CA HIS A 14 10.77 5.65 -11.48
C HIS A 14 11.54 6.96 -11.38
N ALA A 15 11.01 8.04 -11.95
CA ALA A 15 11.61 9.38 -11.87
C ALA A 15 11.69 9.96 -10.45
N ARG A 16 10.96 9.37 -9.48
CA ARG A 16 10.93 9.82 -8.08
C ARG A 16 11.73 8.93 -7.12
N LEU A 17 12.31 7.83 -7.59
CA LEU A 17 13.10 6.95 -6.73
C LEU A 17 14.18 7.75 -5.99
N GLY A 18 14.28 7.50 -4.68
CA GLY A 18 15.21 8.19 -3.80
C GLY A 18 14.73 9.54 -3.26
N SER A 19 13.49 9.96 -3.54
CA SER A 19 12.91 11.14 -2.87
C SER A 19 12.60 10.81 -1.41
N ASP A 20 12.99 11.70 -0.48
CA ASP A 20 12.82 11.47 0.97
C ASP A 20 11.34 11.41 1.40
N ASP A 21 10.46 12.06 0.64
CA ASP A 21 9.02 12.12 0.86
C ASP A 21 8.24 10.95 0.23
N LEU A 22 8.89 10.10 -0.57
CA LEU A 22 8.24 8.99 -1.25
C LEU A 22 8.18 7.74 -0.36
N ARG A 23 7.01 7.11 -0.26
CA ARG A 23 6.83 5.80 0.37
C ARG A 23 6.17 4.87 -0.63
N ILE A 24 6.90 3.82 -1.02
CA ILE A 24 6.40 2.79 -1.92
C ILE A 24 5.94 1.62 -1.04
N VAL A 25 4.71 1.13 -1.22
CA VAL A 25 4.13 0.09 -0.37
C VAL A 25 3.71 -1.10 -1.21
N ASP A 26 4.35 -2.24 -0.94
CA ASP A 26 4.00 -3.56 -1.47
C ASP A 26 2.94 -4.18 -0.56
N VAL A 27 1.77 -4.46 -1.14
CA VAL A 27 0.66 -5.14 -0.46
C VAL A 27 0.27 -6.44 -1.16
N ARG A 28 1.23 -7.10 -1.82
CA ARG A 28 0.97 -8.41 -2.44
C ARG A 28 0.45 -9.40 -1.41
N TRP A 29 -0.61 -10.11 -1.78
CA TRP A 29 -1.28 -11.06 -0.90
C TRP A 29 -1.99 -12.14 -1.72
N VAL A 30 -2.05 -13.36 -1.17
CA VAL A 30 -2.65 -14.51 -1.84
C VAL A 30 -3.61 -15.21 -0.89
N LEU A 31 -4.88 -15.31 -1.31
CA LEU A 31 -5.93 -15.96 -0.54
C LEU A 31 -5.56 -17.40 -0.19
N GLY A 32 -5.62 -17.71 1.11
CA GLY A 32 -5.37 -19.07 1.63
C GLY A 32 -3.89 -19.46 1.67
N SER A 33 -2.98 -18.52 1.39
CA SER A 33 -1.53 -18.75 1.47
C SER A 33 -0.87 -17.71 2.39
N PRO A 34 -0.92 -17.92 3.72
CA PRO A 34 -0.26 -17.04 4.68
C PRO A 34 1.23 -16.88 4.33
N SER A 35 1.77 -15.68 4.52
CA SER A 35 3.16 -15.33 4.23
C SER A 35 3.57 -15.36 2.75
N ALA A 36 2.67 -15.68 1.80
CA ALA A 36 3.01 -15.67 0.38
C ALA A 36 3.42 -14.26 -0.08
N GLY A 37 2.70 -13.23 0.36
CA GLY A 37 3.03 -11.82 0.12
C GLY A 37 4.44 -11.49 0.62
N ARG A 38 4.71 -11.79 1.90
CA ARG A 38 6.03 -11.56 2.50
C ARG A 38 7.15 -12.29 1.76
N THR A 39 6.93 -13.56 1.41
CA THR A 39 7.90 -14.37 0.67
C THR A 39 8.19 -13.75 -0.70
N ALA A 40 7.15 -13.28 -1.39
CA ALA A 40 7.28 -12.64 -2.69
C ALA A 40 8.00 -11.28 -2.59
N PHE A 41 7.73 -10.51 -1.52
CA PHE A 41 8.46 -9.29 -1.18
C PHE A 41 9.94 -9.58 -0.96
N ASP A 42 10.28 -10.52 -0.09
CA ASP A 42 11.67 -10.85 0.22
C ASP A 42 12.44 -11.39 -1.00
N ALA A 43 11.75 -12.03 -1.96
CA ALA A 43 12.33 -12.51 -3.21
C ALA A 43 12.61 -11.40 -4.24
N GLY A 44 11.89 -10.28 -4.17
CA GLY A 44 12.07 -9.15 -5.06
C GLY A 44 10.89 -8.17 -4.98
N HIS A 45 11.20 -6.89 -4.89
CA HIS A 45 10.25 -5.79 -4.75
C HIS A 45 10.82 -4.51 -5.38
N ILE A 46 9.97 -3.49 -5.53
CA ILE A 46 10.41 -2.16 -5.99
C ILE A 46 11.45 -1.60 -5.01
N PRO A 47 12.59 -1.04 -5.46
CA PRO A 47 13.62 -0.52 -4.57
C PRO A 47 13.08 0.48 -3.54
N GLY A 48 13.35 0.24 -2.26
CA GLY A 48 12.88 1.09 -1.16
C GLY A 48 11.42 0.86 -0.74
N ALA A 49 10.74 -0.14 -1.31
CA ALA A 49 9.39 -0.47 -0.90
C ALA A 49 9.32 -1.02 0.53
N ILE A 50 8.22 -0.72 1.20
CA ILE A 50 7.80 -1.24 2.50
C ILE A 50 6.76 -2.32 2.24
N PHE A 51 6.82 -3.42 3.00
CA PHE A 51 5.79 -4.44 2.95
C PHE A 51 4.72 -4.21 4.03
N LEU A 52 3.45 -4.20 3.63
CA LEU A 52 2.31 -4.30 4.54
C LEU A 52 1.45 -5.50 4.16
N ASP A 53 1.19 -6.38 5.12
CA ASP A 53 0.37 -7.58 4.90
C ASP A 53 -1.12 -7.26 5.05
N LEU A 54 -1.94 -7.71 4.09
CA LEU A 54 -3.39 -7.54 4.16
C LEU A 54 -3.98 -8.10 5.46
N ASP A 55 -3.60 -9.32 5.84
CA ASP A 55 -4.24 -10.07 6.93
C ASP A 55 -3.75 -9.67 8.32
N THR A 56 -2.63 -8.95 8.43
CA THR A 56 -2.09 -8.54 9.74
C THR A 56 -2.01 -7.04 9.93
N ASP A 57 -1.86 -6.26 8.86
CA ASP A 57 -1.65 -4.81 8.95
C ASP A 57 -2.90 -4.00 8.56
N LEU A 58 -3.74 -4.54 7.66
CA LEU A 58 -4.85 -3.80 7.06
C LEU A 58 -6.24 -4.30 7.48
N VAL A 59 -6.31 -5.20 8.48
CA VAL A 59 -7.56 -5.80 8.97
C VAL A 59 -7.62 -5.85 10.48
N ALA A 60 -8.84 -5.86 11.03
CA ALA A 60 -9.06 -6.23 12.43
C ALA A 60 -9.06 -7.75 12.62
N ALA A 61 -8.77 -8.20 13.85
CA ALA A 61 -8.86 -9.60 14.24
C ALA A 61 -10.30 -10.14 14.20
N GLU A 62 -11.30 -9.29 14.48
CA GLU A 62 -12.72 -9.65 14.48
C GLU A 62 -13.56 -8.53 13.87
N GLY A 63 -14.68 -8.88 13.22
CA GLY A 63 -15.62 -7.92 12.64
C GLY A 63 -16.44 -8.49 11.47
N PRO A 64 -17.22 -7.65 10.79
CA PRO A 64 -18.05 -8.08 9.67
C PRO A 64 -17.23 -8.40 8.42
N GLY A 65 -17.55 -9.50 7.76
CA GLY A 65 -16.89 -9.92 6.51
C GLY A 65 -15.56 -10.68 6.73
N ARG A 66 -14.78 -10.86 5.66
CA ARG A 66 -13.49 -11.59 5.73
C ARG A 66 -12.29 -10.71 6.11
N HIS A 67 -12.35 -9.42 5.79
CA HIS A 67 -11.28 -8.45 6.03
C HIS A 67 -11.87 -7.18 6.68
N PRO A 68 -12.37 -7.29 7.93
CA PRO A 68 -12.94 -6.15 8.65
C PRO A 68 -11.91 -5.03 8.80
N LEU A 69 -12.35 -3.77 8.87
CA LEU A 69 -11.43 -2.64 9.05
C LEU A 69 -10.83 -2.64 10.46
N PRO A 70 -9.51 -2.39 10.60
CA PRO A 70 -8.88 -2.20 11.91
C PRO A 70 -9.41 -0.92 12.59
N PRO A 71 -9.32 -0.84 13.94
CA PRO A 71 -9.45 0.44 14.63
C PRO A 71 -8.47 1.46 14.05
N VAL A 72 -8.89 2.71 13.92
CA VAL A 72 -8.09 3.78 13.31
C VAL A 72 -6.75 3.92 14.03
N GLU A 73 -6.75 3.86 15.36
CA GLU A 73 -5.55 3.99 16.19
C GLU A 73 -4.54 2.87 15.93
N THR A 74 -5.03 1.65 15.70
CA THR A 74 -4.17 0.50 15.35
C THR A 74 -3.54 0.67 13.98
N PHE A 75 -4.33 1.12 12.99
CA PHE A 75 -3.83 1.35 11.65
C PHE A 75 -2.83 2.51 11.61
N VAL A 76 -3.12 3.62 12.28
CA VAL A 76 -2.20 4.77 12.39
C VAL A 76 -0.89 4.37 13.07
N ALA A 77 -0.94 3.64 14.20
CA ALA A 77 0.26 3.15 14.86
C ALA A 77 1.08 2.24 13.94
N ARG A 78 0.43 1.47 13.06
CA ARG A 78 1.11 0.64 12.07
C ARG A 78 1.79 1.46 10.99
N LEU A 79 1.15 2.51 10.47
CA LEU A 79 1.73 3.45 9.52
C LEU A 79 2.96 4.18 10.11
N GLU A 80 2.86 4.64 11.35
CA GLU A 80 3.98 5.26 12.07
C GLU A 80 5.17 4.31 12.23
N ALA A 81 4.91 3.04 12.57
CA ALA A 81 5.95 2.02 12.73
C ALA A 81 6.72 1.70 11.44
N VAL A 82 6.15 2.05 10.27
CA VAL A 82 6.80 1.94 8.96
C VAL A 82 7.14 3.31 8.35
N GLU A 83 7.15 4.36 9.18
CA GLU A 83 7.55 5.72 8.80
C GLU A 83 6.70 6.33 7.67
N ILE A 84 5.39 6.02 7.66
CA ILE A 84 4.39 6.66 6.81
C ILE A 84 3.63 7.71 7.65
N GLY A 85 4.06 8.95 7.50
CA GLY A 85 3.42 10.17 8.02
C GLY A 85 2.61 10.95 6.97
N VAL A 86 1.93 12.01 7.41
CA VAL A 86 1.04 12.87 6.59
C VAL A 86 1.76 13.64 5.49
N GLU A 87 3.05 13.85 5.63
CA GLU A 87 3.94 14.55 4.71
C GLU A 87 4.31 13.72 3.48
N HIS A 88 4.15 12.40 3.55
CA HIS A 88 4.63 11.50 2.51
C HIS A 88 3.69 11.44 1.31
N ASP A 89 4.28 11.20 0.15
CA ASP A 89 3.60 10.70 -1.03
C ASP A 89 3.66 9.18 -1.04
N VAL A 90 2.50 8.54 -0.92
CA VAL A 90 2.37 7.08 -0.86
C VAL A 90 2.04 6.52 -2.25
N VAL A 91 2.81 5.54 -2.71
CA VAL A 91 2.51 4.76 -3.91
C VAL A 91 2.36 3.30 -3.54
N VAL A 92 1.16 2.76 -3.73
CA VAL A 92 0.80 1.39 -3.37
C VAL A 92 0.78 0.51 -4.62
N TYR A 93 1.27 -0.72 -4.52
CA TYR A 93 1.15 -1.70 -5.59
C TYR A 93 0.90 -3.11 -5.07
N ASP A 94 0.33 -3.94 -5.93
CA ASP A 94 0.27 -5.40 -5.79
C ASP A 94 0.61 -6.06 -7.13
N ASP A 95 0.44 -7.38 -7.22
CA ASP A 95 0.58 -8.20 -8.43
C ASP A 95 -0.76 -8.84 -8.87
N ALA A 96 -1.87 -8.31 -8.35
CA ALA A 96 -3.21 -8.88 -8.48
C ALA A 96 -4.22 -7.85 -9.03
N GLY A 97 -3.79 -7.04 -9.99
CA GLY A 97 -4.64 -6.08 -10.70
C GLY A 97 -5.11 -4.90 -9.85
N GLY A 98 -4.39 -4.57 -8.78
CA GLY A 98 -4.68 -3.45 -7.88
C GLY A 98 -5.74 -3.76 -6.83
N THR A 99 -6.13 -5.02 -6.64
CA THR A 99 -7.20 -5.40 -5.70
C THR A 99 -6.84 -5.12 -4.24
N THR A 100 -5.62 -5.46 -3.81
CA THR A 100 -5.15 -5.17 -2.45
C THR A 100 -4.61 -3.75 -2.38
N ALA A 101 -3.97 -3.25 -3.45
CA ALA A 101 -3.47 -1.89 -3.52
C ALA A 101 -4.60 -0.85 -3.34
N ALA A 102 -5.75 -1.08 -3.96
CA ALA A 102 -6.94 -0.24 -3.81
C ALA A 102 -7.45 -0.21 -2.37
N ARG A 103 -7.28 -1.29 -1.58
CA ARG A 103 -7.67 -1.31 -0.17
C ARG A 103 -6.85 -0.31 0.65
N LEU A 104 -5.52 -0.37 0.56
CA LEU A 104 -4.67 0.55 1.32
C LEU A 104 -4.84 1.99 0.81
N TRP A 105 -4.96 2.20 -0.50
CA TRP A 105 -5.29 3.50 -1.08
C TRP A 105 -6.57 4.08 -0.45
N TRP A 106 -7.65 3.28 -0.40
CA TRP A 106 -8.93 3.71 0.16
C TRP A 106 -8.84 3.99 1.67
N MET A 107 -8.14 3.15 2.43
CA MET A 107 -7.96 3.36 3.87
C MET A 107 -7.21 4.65 4.19
N LEU A 108 -6.23 5.03 3.36
CA LEU A 108 -5.50 6.29 3.50
C LEU A 108 -6.36 7.50 3.10
N ASP A 109 -7.11 7.39 2.00
CA ASP A 109 -8.03 8.44 1.55
C ASP A 109 -9.16 8.69 2.57
N ASP A 110 -9.72 7.64 3.17
CA ASP A 110 -10.76 7.74 4.21
C ASP A 110 -10.27 8.47 5.47
N LEU A 111 -8.97 8.34 5.79
CA LEU A 111 -8.31 9.11 6.86
C LEU A 111 -7.89 10.53 6.44
N GLY A 112 -8.15 10.94 5.20
CA GLY A 112 -7.83 12.26 4.67
C GLY A 112 -6.39 12.40 4.15
N HIS A 113 -5.63 11.32 4.04
CA HIS A 113 -4.30 11.32 3.42
C HIS A 113 -4.44 11.28 1.89
N GLN A 114 -4.55 12.45 1.26
CA GLN A 114 -4.87 12.56 -0.18
C GLN A 114 -3.66 12.33 -1.10
N GLN A 115 -2.45 12.24 -0.56
CA GLN A 115 -1.20 12.03 -1.29
C GLN A 115 -0.92 10.55 -1.55
N VAL A 116 -1.95 9.79 -1.93
CA VAL A 116 -1.87 8.33 -2.14
C VAL A 116 -2.30 7.93 -3.54
N ARG A 117 -1.51 7.07 -4.19
CA ARG A 117 -1.73 6.59 -5.56
C ARG A 117 -1.46 5.11 -5.70
N VAL A 118 -2.15 4.45 -6.62
CA VAL A 118 -1.89 3.05 -7.03
C VAL A 118 -0.99 3.04 -8.26
N LEU A 119 0.00 2.16 -8.29
CA LEU A 119 0.86 1.95 -9.46
C LEU A 119 0.06 1.31 -10.60
N ASP A 120 0.02 1.98 -11.75
CA ASP A 120 -0.65 1.47 -12.95
C ASP A 120 0.02 0.19 -13.45
N GLY A 121 -0.75 -0.88 -13.62
CA GLY A 121 -0.26 -2.21 -13.98
C GLY A 121 0.42 -3.00 -12.86
N GLY A 122 0.54 -2.43 -11.65
CA GLY A 122 1.15 -3.11 -10.50
C GLY A 122 2.61 -3.52 -10.72
N LEU A 123 3.07 -4.53 -9.98
CA LEU A 123 4.46 -4.98 -10.05
C LEU A 123 4.86 -5.51 -11.44
N ALA A 124 3.92 -6.06 -12.21
CA ALA A 124 4.21 -6.62 -13.54
C ALA A 124 4.56 -5.54 -14.58
N ALA A 125 4.16 -4.29 -14.35
CA ALA A 125 4.47 -3.16 -15.22
C ALA A 125 5.71 -2.36 -14.77
N TRP A 126 6.29 -2.70 -13.62
CA TRP A 126 7.50 -2.11 -13.08
C TRP A 126 8.77 -2.79 -13.60
#